data_AF-A0A2V7SM57-F1
#
_entry.id   AF-A0A2V7SM57-F1
#
_cell.length_a   1.000
_cell.length_b   1.000
_cell.length_c   1.000
_cell.angle_alpha   90.00
_cell.angle_beta   90.00
_cell.angle_gamma   90.00
#
_symmetry.space_group_name_H-M   'P 1'
#
loop_
_entity.id
_entity.type
_entity.pdbx_description
1 polymer ?
#
loop_
_entity_poly.entity_id
_entity_poly.type
_entity_poly.pdbx_seq_one_letter_code
_entity_poly.pdbx_strand_id
1 'polypeptide(L)'
;MRSLLALRSSCRRYHWIVALAVVALAPACKSTPTQRTRRVDRSVITRDQMLDGSYVTVYDAVAALRSNWLRARGPDSFVLPSIVWVYIDGTRAGDVEVLRNIQPKLVNAVRFYDGPTATGRWGVDNGAGVIHVSTWSDGAGGIPLPDSTRGVTKPVRDSSSKR
;
A
#
# COMPACT_ATOMS: atom_id res chain seq x y z
N MET A 1 -56.91 -40.78 -61.35
CA MET A 1 -56.78 -39.50 -62.09
C MET A 1 -56.30 -38.47 -61.07
N ARG A 2 -54.99 -38.20 -61.04
CA ARG A 2 -54.37 -36.96 -61.56
C ARG A 2 -54.62 -35.74 -60.67
N SER A 3 -53.52 -35.13 -60.21
CA SER A 3 -53.35 -33.68 -60.01
C SER A 3 -53.95 -33.10 -58.72
N LEU A 4 -53.36 -32.15 -57.97
CA LEU A 4 -52.19 -31.27 -58.13
C LEU A 4 -52.05 -30.43 -56.81
N LEU A 5 -50.84 -29.94 -56.54
CA LEU A 5 -50.47 -28.81 -55.65
C LEU A 5 -50.72 -28.94 -54.13
N ALA A 6 -49.71 -29.13 -53.28
CA ALA A 6 -48.62 -28.19 -52.96
C ALA A 6 -49.10 -26.78 -52.61
N LEU A 7 -49.21 -26.46 -51.31
CA LEU A 7 -48.69 -25.19 -50.77
C LEU A 7 -48.76 -25.18 -49.23
N ARG A 8 -47.67 -24.67 -48.64
CA ARG A 8 -47.63 -23.98 -47.34
C ARG A 8 -47.68 -24.82 -46.06
N SER A 9 -46.65 -25.64 -45.84
CA SER A 9 -46.38 -26.14 -44.48
C SER A 9 -44.95 -25.89 -43.98
N SER A 10 -44.06 -25.34 -44.82
CA SER A 10 -42.63 -25.31 -44.51
C SER A 10 -42.13 -24.04 -43.81
N CYS A 11 -42.92 -22.97 -43.66
CA CYS A 11 -42.43 -21.75 -42.98
C CYS A 11 -42.42 -21.84 -41.45
N ARG A 12 -43.26 -22.67 -40.82
CA ARG A 12 -43.41 -22.65 -39.35
C ARG A 12 -42.29 -23.36 -38.59
N ARG A 13 -41.55 -24.26 -39.25
CA ARG A 13 -40.47 -25.06 -38.63
C ARG A 13 -39.09 -24.40 -38.75
N TYR A 14 -38.90 -23.49 -39.70
CA TYR A 14 -37.62 -22.78 -39.88
C TYR A 14 -37.47 -21.60 -38.90
N HIS A 15 -38.57 -20.99 -38.46
CA HIS A 15 -38.57 -19.90 -37.50
C HIS A 15 -38.17 -20.32 -36.07
N TRP A 16 -38.33 -21.60 -35.73
CA TRP A 16 -37.93 -22.13 -34.41
C TRP A 16 -36.43 -22.40 -34.28
N ILE A 17 -35.72 -22.63 -35.39
CA ILE A 17 -34.28 -22.93 -35.37
C ILE A 17 -33.45 -21.63 -35.35
N VAL A 18 -33.94 -20.54 -35.98
CA VAL A 18 -33.20 -19.27 -36.06
C VAL A 18 -33.22 -18.49 -34.74
N ALA A 19 -34.29 -18.62 -33.93
CA ALA A 19 -34.39 -17.88 -32.66
C ALA A 19 -33.42 -18.34 -31.57
N LEU A 20 -32.84 -19.54 -31.68
CA LEU A 20 -31.90 -20.09 -30.69
C LEU A 20 -30.43 -19.66 -30.93
N ALA A 21 -30.13 -19.02 -32.06
CA ALA A 21 -28.75 -18.70 -32.48
C ALA A 21 -28.28 -17.27 -32.11
N VAL A 22 -29.11 -16.45 -31.46
CA VAL A 22 -28.79 -15.03 -31.17
C VAL A 22 -28.14 -14.81 -29.78
N VAL A 23 -28.00 -15.85 -28.95
CA VAL A 23 -27.50 -15.70 -27.56
C VAL A 23 -25.95 -15.74 -27.43
N ALA A 24 -25.20 -15.95 -28.51
CA ALA A 24 -23.79 -16.37 -28.40
C ALA A 24 -22.71 -15.30 -28.69
N LEU A 25 -22.99 -13.99 -28.59
CA LEU A 25 -21.93 -12.97 -28.73
C LEU A 25 -21.98 -11.90 -27.62
N ALA A 26 -21.62 -12.30 -26.40
CA ALA A 26 -21.12 -11.36 -25.40
C ALA A 26 -19.58 -11.49 -25.35
N PRO A 27 -18.79 -10.49 -25.76
CA PRO A 27 -17.37 -10.49 -25.48
C PRO A 27 -17.20 -10.32 -23.97
N ALA A 28 -16.91 -11.42 -23.28
CA ALA A 28 -16.50 -11.39 -21.89
C ALA A 28 -15.11 -10.72 -21.82
N CYS A 29 -15.07 -9.41 -21.67
CA CYS A 29 -13.88 -8.70 -21.22
C CYS A 29 -13.56 -9.17 -19.80
N LYS A 30 -12.85 -10.30 -19.66
CA LYS A 30 -12.12 -10.63 -18.43
C LYS A 30 -11.03 -9.59 -18.30
N SER A 31 -11.31 -8.54 -17.53
CA SER A 31 -10.29 -7.64 -17.01
C SER A 31 -9.39 -8.47 -16.11
N THR A 32 -8.26 -8.95 -16.63
CA THR A 32 -7.19 -9.50 -15.80
C THR A 32 -6.84 -8.40 -14.81
N PRO A 33 -7.02 -8.60 -13.49
CA PRO A 33 -6.51 -7.64 -12.53
C PRO A 33 -5.00 -7.61 -12.75
N THR A 34 -4.50 -6.53 -13.37
CA THR A 34 -3.08 -6.23 -13.37
C THR A 34 -2.67 -6.33 -11.92
N GLN A 35 -1.93 -7.39 -11.60
CA GLN A 35 -1.27 -7.56 -10.33
C GLN A 35 -0.33 -6.37 -10.27
N ARG A 36 -0.80 -5.28 -9.64
CA ARG A 36 -0.01 -4.08 -9.42
C ARG A 36 1.16 -4.59 -8.60
N THR A 37 2.31 -4.81 -9.25
CA THR A 37 3.58 -4.95 -8.56
C THR A 37 3.57 -3.82 -7.55
N ARG A 38 3.47 -4.18 -6.26
CA ARG A 38 3.22 -3.25 -5.17
C ARG A 38 4.32 -2.21 -5.26
N ARG A 39 4.02 -1.05 -5.85
CA ARG A 39 5.00 -0.02 -6.10
C ARG A 39 5.58 0.30 -4.74
N VAL A 40 6.87 0.06 -4.56
CA VAL A 40 7.55 0.33 -3.29
C VAL A 40 7.30 1.80 -2.99
N ASP A 41 6.53 2.05 -1.94
CA ASP A 41 6.20 3.41 -1.55
C ASP A 41 7.49 4.05 -1.04
N ARG A 42 8.03 4.99 -1.82
CA ARG A 42 9.28 5.68 -1.49
C ARG A 42 9.07 6.78 -0.45
N SER A 43 7.83 7.04 -0.02
CA SER A 43 7.49 8.03 1.01
C SER A 43 7.44 7.44 2.42
N VAL A 44 7.57 6.11 2.58
CA VAL A 44 7.47 5.42 3.86
C VAL A 44 8.64 4.46 4.05
N ILE A 45 9.18 4.44 5.27
CA ILE A 45 10.07 3.41 5.79
C ILE A 45 9.27 2.64 6.85
N THR A 46 9.11 1.33 6.63
CA THR A 46 8.38 0.46 7.55
C THR A 46 9.30 -0.04 8.67
N ARG A 47 8.72 -0.48 9.79
CA ARG A 47 9.45 -1.14 10.87
C ARG A 47 10.36 -2.26 10.37
N ASP A 48 9.82 -3.17 9.57
CA ASP A 48 10.58 -4.31 9.06
C ASP A 48 11.83 -3.86 8.30
N GLN A 49 11.73 -2.82 7.47
CA GLN A 49 12.89 -2.26 6.75
C GLN A 49 13.96 -1.70 7.69
N MET A 50 13.57 -1.10 8.82
CA MET A 50 14.53 -0.61 9.81
C MET A 50 15.16 -1.73 10.62
N LEU A 51 14.39 -2.78 10.93
CA LEU A 51 14.88 -3.93 11.69
C LEU A 51 15.79 -4.83 10.85
N ASP A 52 15.47 -5.04 9.57
CA ASP A 52 16.29 -5.81 8.63
C ASP A 52 17.70 -5.22 8.49
N GLY A 53 17.81 -3.88 8.48
CA GLY A 53 19.10 -3.18 8.42
C GLY A 53 19.86 -3.08 9.74
N SER A 54 19.28 -3.56 10.86
CA SER A 54 19.90 -3.54 12.20
C SER A 54 20.44 -2.17 12.63
N TYR A 55 19.74 -1.08 12.28
CA TYR A 55 20.15 0.27 12.61
C TYR A 55 20.02 0.56 14.11
N VAL A 56 20.94 1.36 14.66
CA VAL A 56 20.94 1.76 16.08
C VAL A 56 19.91 2.85 16.33
N THR A 57 19.83 3.83 15.44
CA THR A 57 18.90 4.97 15.55
C THR A 57 18.00 5.07 14.32
N VAL A 58 16.86 5.73 14.48
CA VAL A 58 15.96 6.04 13.35
C VAL A 58 16.66 6.96 12.35
N TYR A 59 17.51 7.88 12.84
CA TYR A 59 18.32 8.72 11.96
C TYR A 59 19.17 7.88 11.02
N ASP A 60 19.87 6.86 11.53
CA ASP A 60 20.75 6.01 10.71
C ASP A 60 19.95 5.24 9.66
N ALA A 61 18.77 4.74 10.03
CA ALA A 61 17.86 4.08 9.09
C ALA A 61 17.40 5.02 7.98
N VAL A 62 17.00 6.25 8.32
CA VAL A 62 16.58 7.27 7.34
C VAL A 62 17.76 7.68 6.47
N ALA A 63 18.94 7.90 7.04
CA ALA A 63 20.15 8.26 6.30
C ALA A 63 20.54 7.17 5.29
N ALA A 64 20.48 5.90 5.67
CA ALA A 64 20.84 4.77 4.81
C ALA A 64 19.80 4.50 3.73
N LEU A 65 18.51 4.53 4.06
CA LEU A 65 17.44 4.16 3.14
C LEU A 65 16.99 5.34 2.26
N ARG A 66 17.03 6.57 2.79
CA ARG A 66 16.41 7.77 2.22
C ARG A 66 17.17 9.05 2.61
N SER A 67 18.48 9.11 2.33
CA SER A 67 19.34 10.27 2.64
C SER A 67 18.76 11.63 2.17
N ASN A 68 18.00 11.62 1.08
CA ASN A 68 17.36 12.81 0.51
C ASN A 68 16.24 13.42 1.39
N TRP A 69 15.77 12.73 2.42
CA TRP A 69 14.77 13.24 3.36
C TRP A 69 15.35 14.16 4.43
N LEU A 70 16.62 13.97 4.76
CA LEU A 70 17.32 14.74 5.80
C LEU A 70 17.75 16.13 5.31
N ARG A 71 17.68 16.36 4.00
CA ARG A 71 18.06 17.62 3.39
C ARG A 71 16.82 18.48 3.16
N ALA A 72 16.84 19.70 3.68
CA ALA A 72 15.82 20.68 3.36
C ALA A 72 15.76 20.95 1.85
N ARG A 73 14.54 21.08 1.34
CA ARG A 73 14.26 21.37 -0.06
C ARG A 73 13.39 22.60 -0.15
N GLY A 74 13.55 23.36 -1.22
CA GLY A 74 12.83 24.61 -1.45
C GLY A 74 13.75 25.82 -1.48
N PRO A 75 13.20 27.01 -1.73
CA PRO A 75 13.98 28.24 -1.74
C PRO A 75 14.56 28.49 -0.34
N ASP A 76 15.88 28.40 -0.24
CA ASP A 76 16.59 28.79 0.97
C ASP A 76 16.55 30.31 1.06
N SER A 77 15.95 30.83 2.12
CA SER A 77 15.82 32.27 2.32
C SER A 77 16.89 32.71 3.30
N PHE A 78 17.67 33.75 2.97
CA PHE A 78 18.67 34.31 3.89
C PHE A 78 18.09 34.76 5.24
N VAL A 79 16.78 35.03 5.29
CA VAL A 79 16.06 35.49 6.49
C VAL A 79 15.52 34.32 7.32
N LEU A 80 15.17 33.19 6.71
CA LEU A 80 14.61 32.03 7.40
C LEU A 80 15.15 30.74 6.74
N PRO A 81 16.03 29.99 7.41
CA PRO A 81 16.56 28.75 6.85
C PRO A 81 15.43 27.73 6.69
N SER A 82 15.43 27.02 5.57
CA SER A 82 14.49 25.91 5.33
C SER A 82 14.91 24.72 6.19
N ILE A 83 14.09 24.34 7.19
CA ILE A 83 14.40 23.25 8.13
C ILE A 83 13.36 22.14 7.99
N VAL A 84 13.82 20.89 7.89
CA VAL A 84 12.94 19.71 7.91
C VAL A 84 12.53 19.42 9.35
N TRP A 85 11.25 19.59 9.66
CA TRP A 85 10.72 19.33 10.99
C TRP A 85 10.37 17.85 11.18
N VAL A 86 10.60 17.36 12.39
CA VAL A 86 10.21 16.03 12.86
C VAL A 86 8.98 16.14 13.74
N TYR A 87 7.97 15.34 13.40
CA TYR A 87 6.76 15.17 14.19
C TYR A 87 6.67 13.74 14.70
N ILE A 88 6.39 13.57 15.98
CA ILE A 88 6.15 12.27 16.60
C ILE A 88 4.67 12.20 16.97
N ASP A 89 3.94 11.26 16.38
CA ASP A 89 2.50 11.06 16.60
C ASP A 89 1.66 12.34 16.47
N GLY A 90 2.09 13.25 15.59
CA GLY A 90 1.40 14.51 15.31
C GLY A 90 1.86 15.71 16.13
N THR A 91 2.75 15.51 17.10
CA THR A 91 3.36 16.61 17.89
C THR A 91 4.72 16.99 17.32
N ARG A 92 5.00 18.30 17.18
CA ARG A 92 6.31 18.78 16.72
C ARG A 92 7.35 18.46 17.79
N ALA A 93 8.35 17.67 17.44
CA ALA A 93 9.40 17.24 18.36
C ALA A 93 10.68 18.08 18.20
N GLY A 94 11.01 18.49 16.97
CA GLY A 94 12.21 19.29 16.68
C GLY A 94 12.67 19.10 15.24
N ASP A 95 13.97 19.30 15.01
CA ASP A 95 14.68 19.05 13.75
C ASP A 95 15.04 17.56 13.57
N VAL A 96 15.84 17.26 12.56
CA VAL A 96 16.23 15.88 12.21
C VAL A 96 17.13 15.23 13.26
N GLU A 97 17.79 16.01 14.10
CA GLU A 97 18.67 15.55 15.17
C GLU A 97 17.88 14.76 16.22
N VAL A 98 16.59 15.09 16.42
CA VAL A 98 15.69 14.33 17.30
C VAL A 98 15.65 12.84 16.94
N LEU A 99 15.76 12.49 15.65
CA LEU A 99 15.73 11.10 15.19
C LEU A 99 16.89 10.26 15.72
N ARG A 100 18.00 10.88 16.15
CA ARG A 100 19.16 10.19 16.73
C ARG A 100 18.86 9.62 18.12
N ASN A 101 17.87 10.19 18.81
CA ASN A 101 17.46 9.76 20.15
C ASN A 101 16.36 8.69 20.12
N ILE A 102 15.87 8.31 18.93
CA ILE A 102 14.77 7.36 18.77
C ILE A 102 15.33 6.01 18.30
N GLN A 103 14.97 4.95 19.03
CA GLN A 103 15.32 3.59 18.67
C GLN A 103 14.32 3.02 17.64
N PRO A 104 14.77 2.36 16.56
CA PRO A 104 13.88 1.80 15.53
C PRO A 104 12.83 0.82 16.07
N LYS A 105 13.13 0.14 17.17
CA LYS A 105 12.22 -0.83 17.81
C LYS A 105 10.92 -0.22 18.32
N LEU A 106 10.92 1.07 18.67
CA LEU A 106 9.76 1.80 19.21
C LEU A 106 8.89 2.45 18.12
N VAL A 107 9.34 2.38 16.87
CA VAL A 107 8.69 3.05 15.74
C VAL A 107 7.95 2.05 14.88
N ASN A 108 6.71 2.38 14.52
CA ASN A 108 5.89 1.61 13.60
C ASN A 108 6.23 1.93 12.15
N ALA A 109 6.29 3.21 11.81
CA ALA A 109 6.70 3.69 10.50
C ALA A 109 7.22 5.12 10.56
N VAL A 110 8.11 5.43 9.62
CA VAL A 110 8.58 6.80 9.35
C VAL A 110 8.09 7.19 7.96
N ARG A 111 7.44 8.34 7.84
CA ARG A 111 6.91 8.86 6.58
C ARG A 111 7.45 10.25 6.31
N PHE A 112 7.81 10.51 5.07
CA PHE A 112 8.14 11.86 4.62
C PHE A 112 6.96 12.51 3.91
N TYR A 113 6.69 13.75 4.27
CA TYR A 113 5.77 14.65 3.59
C TYR A 113 6.56 15.78 2.93
N ASP A 114 6.31 16.02 1.65
CA ASP A 114 6.91 17.13 0.92
C ASP A 114 6.32 18.48 1.36
N GLY A 115 7.02 19.57 1.03
CA GLY A 115 6.66 20.93 1.45
C GLY A 115 5.19 21.29 1.26
N PRO A 116 4.61 21.17 0.06
CA PRO A 116 3.19 21.48 -0.17
C PRO A 116 2.24 20.65 0.70
N THR A 117 2.46 19.33 0.80
CA THR A 117 1.62 18.45 1.61
C THR A 117 1.78 18.73 3.10
N ALA A 118 3.02 18.99 3.53
CA ALA A 118 3.33 19.33 4.92
C ALA A 118 2.71 20.67 5.32
N THR A 119 2.80 21.68 4.47
CA THR A 119 2.14 22.98 4.66
C THR A 119 0.63 22.85 4.77
N GLY A 120 0.01 22.03 3.91
CA GLY A 120 -1.42 21.76 3.98
C GLY A 120 -1.88 21.07 5.26
N ARG A 121 -0.98 20.35 5.95
CA ARG A 121 -1.31 19.58 7.16
C ARG A 121 -0.93 20.28 8.46
N TRP A 122 0.24 20.91 8.52
CA TRP A 122 0.82 21.49 9.74
C TRP A 122 1.05 23.00 9.66
N GLY A 123 0.78 23.64 8.51
CA GLY A 123 0.94 25.08 8.32
C GLY A 123 2.25 25.48 7.64
N VAL A 124 2.35 26.77 7.29
CA VAL A 124 3.34 27.35 6.37
C VAL A 124 4.80 27.19 6.78
N ASP A 125 5.09 27.00 8.07
CA ASP A 125 6.46 26.82 8.59
C ASP A 125 7.06 25.44 8.26
N ASN A 126 6.34 24.60 7.52
CA ASN A 126 6.73 23.24 7.16
C ASN A 126 7.06 23.09 5.66
N GLY A 127 7.36 24.21 4.98
CA GLY A 127 7.64 24.24 3.54
C GLY A 127 8.85 23.42 3.09
N ALA A 128 9.80 23.11 3.99
CA ALA A 128 10.94 22.22 3.70
C ALA A 128 10.55 20.74 3.58
N GLY A 129 9.36 20.39 4.06
CA GLY A 129 8.90 19.03 4.29
C GLY A 129 8.95 18.63 5.77
N VAL A 130 8.33 17.48 6.07
CA VAL A 130 8.21 16.93 7.42
C VAL A 130 8.54 15.45 7.41
N ILE A 131 9.30 15.03 8.42
CA ILE A 131 9.46 13.62 8.77
C ILE A 131 8.48 13.31 9.90
N HIS A 132 7.47 12.49 9.61
CA HIS A 132 6.50 12.03 10.58
C HIS A 132 6.88 10.64 11.07
N VAL A 133 7.07 10.52 12.38
CA VAL A 133 7.33 9.27 13.07
C VAL A 133 6.04 8.84 13.75
N SER A 134 5.60 7.63 13.43
CA SER A 134 4.50 6.97 14.14
C SER A 134 5.07 5.96 15.11
N THR A 135 4.79 6.13 16.40
CA THR A 135 5.19 5.16 17.42
C THR A 135 4.11 4.10 17.58
N TRP A 136 4.49 2.96 18.16
CA TRP A 136 3.52 2.01 18.63
C TRP A 136 2.97 2.50 19.97
N SER A 137 1.68 2.81 20.05
CA SER A 137 1.04 2.91 21.35
C SER A 137 0.78 1.49 21.83
N ASP A 138 1.61 1.01 22.77
CA ASP A 138 1.27 -0.18 23.53
C ASP A 138 -0.01 0.13 24.35
N GLY A 139 -1.19 -0.09 23.75
CA GLY A 139 -2.48 -0.02 24.46
C GLY A 139 -3.67 0.66 23.76
N ALA A 140 -3.54 1.29 22.59
CA ALA A 140 -4.70 1.89 21.91
C ALA A 140 -5.26 0.93 20.84
N GLY A 141 -6.51 0.49 21.05
CA GLY A 141 -7.18 -0.55 20.27
C GLY A 141 -7.20 -0.33 18.76
N GLY A 142 -6.60 -1.26 18.04
CA GLY A 142 -6.58 -1.31 16.59
C GLY A 142 -5.32 -1.97 16.08
N ILE A 143 -5.05 -3.21 16.49
CA ILE A 143 -3.95 -4.02 15.95
C ILE A 143 -4.41 -4.50 14.55
N PRO A 144 -3.88 -4.01 13.42
CA PRO A 144 -3.82 -4.88 12.26
C PRO A 144 -2.77 -5.92 12.61
N LEU A 145 -3.21 -7.15 12.87
CA LEU A 145 -2.31 -8.28 13.05
C LEU A 145 -1.32 -8.25 11.87
N PRO A 146 0.01 -8.16 12.09
CA PRO A 146 0.95 -8.42 11.01
C PRO A 146 0.67 -9.84 10.52
N ASP A 147 0.58 -10.02 9.19
CA ASP A 147 0.31 -11.32 8.55
C ASP A 147 1.28 -12.43 9.01
N SER A 148 2.46 -12.05 9.53
CA SER A 148 3.43 -12.92 10.18
C SER A 148 2.91 -13.63 11.44
N THR A 149 1.82 -13.15 12.04
CA THR A 149 1.15 -13.80 13.19
C THR A 149 0.20 -14.92 12.73
N ARG A 150 -0.11 -15.02 11.43
CA ARG A 150 -0.63 -16.27 10.85
C ARG A 150 0.53 -17.25 10.76
N GLY A 151 0.96 -17.71 11.93
CA GLY A 151 1.86 -18.83 12.06
C GLY A 151 1.34 -19.94 11.17
N VAL A 152 2.20 -20.35 10.24
CA VAL A 152 2.19 -21.67 9.62
C VAL A 152 1.82 -22.66 10.71
N THR A 153 0.57 -23.15 10.70
CA THR A 153 0.20 -24.34 11.45
C THR A 153 1.09 -25.45 10.91
N LYS A 154 2.20 -25.72 11.59
CA LYS A 154 2.95 -26.96 11.36
C LYS A 154 1.94 -28.07 11.59
N PRO A 155 1.69 -28.96 10.61
CA PRO A 155 0.84 -30.11 10.85
C PRO A 155 1.44 -30.88 12.03
N VAL A 156 0.64 -31.06 13.08
CA VAL A 156 0.97 -31.94 14.21
C VAL A 156 1.20 -33.32 13.59
N ARG A 157 2.48 -33.71 13.50
CA ARG A 157 2.87 -35.03 13.02
C ARG A 157 2.54 -36.01 14.15
N ASP A 158 1.39 -36.66 14.03
CA ASP A 158 1.00 -37.74 14.94
C ASP A 158 2.07 -38.83 14.88
N SER A 159 2.89 -38.87 15.93
CA SER A 159 3.86 -39.93 16.15
C SER A 159 3.20 -41.06 16.92
N SER A 160 2.14 -41.64 16.35
CA SER A 160 1.60 -42.90 16.86
C SER A 160 2.36 -44.05 16.23
N SER A 161 3.53 -44.31 16.81
CA SER A 161 4.33 -45.52 16.61
C SER A 161 4.75 -46.04 17.98
N LYS A 162 3.99 -46.99 18.53
CA LYS A 162 4.50 -48.28 19.04
C LYS A 162 3.47 -49.03 19.89
N ARG A 163 3.32 -50.30 19.49
CA ARG A 163 2.91 -51.50 20.22
C ARG A 163 1.42 -51.74 20.38
#